data_AF-A0A7C6ANU8-F1
#
_entry.id   AF-A0A7C6ANU8-F1
#
_cell.length_a   1.000
_cell.length_b   1.000
_cell.length_c   1.000
_cell.angle_alpha   90.00
_cell.angle_beta   90.00
_cell.angle_gamma   90.00
#
_symmetry.space_group_name_H-M   'P 1'
#
loop_
_entity.id
_entity.type
_entity.pdbx_description
1 polymer ?
#
loop_
_entity_poly.entity_id
_entity_poly.type
_entity_poly.pdbx_seq_one_letter_code
_entity_poly.pdbx_strand_id
1 'polypeptide(L)'
;MLLIYTHHISPRLQYIVEYLFFEVVKVHVKLTENKLEYEAYQSPKMAYTPQIEPQGAWLYASKLLFETHINQEIPATNETIWGKAFFISPQPQSIAPFDVFAACFWLVSRYEEYIIQHKDRHNRFDYRQSWAFKNQLLHIPLVNLWTQKLLDQLKNIYPELEIAKSKYTSILTFDIDNLFAFKG
;
A
#
# COMPACT_ATOMS: atom_id res chain seq x y z
N MET A 1 11.84 -2.49 15.84
CA MET A 1 11.19 -3.41 14.88
C MET A 1 9.70 -3.37 15.14
N LEU A 2 8.88 -3.16 14.12
CA LEU A 2 7.42 -3.14 14.22
C LEU A 2 6.88 -4.56 14.04
N LEU A 3 6.05 -5.04 14.97
CA LEU A 3 5.35 -6.31 14.82
C LEU A 3 3.95 -6.09 14.23
N ILE A 4 3.63 -6.73 13.11
CA ILE A 4 2.31 -6.68 12.49
C ILE A 4 1.63 -8.04 12.64
N TYR A 5 0.57 -8.07 13.43
CA TYR A 5 -0.29 -9.24 13.56
C TYR A 5 -1.35 -9.26 12.46
N THR A 6 -1.61 -10.43 11.90
CA THR A 6 -2.76 -10.67 11.05
C THR A 6 -3.32 -12.07 11.28
N HIS A 7 -4.52 -12.34 10.82
CA HIS A 7 -5.15 -13.65 10.94
C HIS A 7 -4.59 -14.67 9.93
N HIS A 8 -3.97 -14.21 8.84
CA HIS A 8 -3.35 -15.05 7.82
C HIS A 8 -2.32 -14.26 7.00
N ILE A 9 -1.08 -14.72 6.90
CA ILE A 9 -0.02 -14.13 6.08
C ILE A 9 -0.13 -14.69 4.66
N SER A 10 -0.66 -13.88 3.74
CA SER A 10 -0.68 -14.22 2.32
C SER A 10 0.55 -13.69 1.58
N PRO A 11 0.87 -14.22 0.38
CA PRO A 11 1.91 -13.65 -0.48
C PRO A 11 1.66 -12.18 -0.85
N ARG A 12 0.39 -11.79 -1.06
CA ARG A 12 0.03 -10.38 -1.39
C ARG A 12 0.31 -9.46 -0.22
N LEU A 13 -0.06 -9.87 0.99
CA LEU A 13 0.19 -9.11 2.21
C LEU A 13 1.68 -8.99 2.49
N GLN A 14 2.41 -10.11 2.42
CA GLN A 14 3.86 -10.11 2.63
C GLN A 14 4.54 -9.15 1.66
N TYR A 15 4.25 -9.27 0.36
CA TYR A 15 4.80 -8.39 -0.66
C TYR A 15 4.54 -6.90 -0.36
N ILE A 16 3.30 -6.52 -0.07
CA ILE A 16 2.99 -5.10 0.10
C ILE A 16 3.56 -4.54 1.41
N VAL A 17 3.56 -5.31 2.50
CA VAL A 17 4.16 -4.89 3.77
C VAL A 17 5.67 -4.71 3.62
N GLU A 18 6.34 -5.67 2.98
CA GLU A 18 7.77 -5.55 2.68
C GLU A 18 8.03 -4.32 1.80
N TYR A 19 7.31 -4.15 0.69
CA TYR A 19 7.49 -2.98 -0.18
C TYR A 19 7.27 -1.66 0.56
N LEU A 20 6.18 -1.51 1.30
CA LEU A 20 5.87 -0.25 1.98
C LEU A 20 6.88 0.06 3.09
N PHE A 21 7.16 -0.90 3.98
CA PHE A 21 8.02 -0.63 5.13
C PHE A 21 9.51 -0.74 4.83
N PHE A 22 9.93 -1.66 3.96
CA PHE A 22 11.34 -1.78 3.59
C PHE A 22 11.74 -0.80 2.49
N GLU A 23 10.94 -0.62 1.43
CA GLU A 23 11.34 0.26 0.32
C GLU A 23 10.96 1.71 0.52
N VAL A 24 9.74 1.99 0.99
CA VAL A 24 9.25 3.37 1.06
C VAL A 24 9.72 4.07 2.34
N VAL A 25 9.57 3.45 3.52
CA VAL A 25 9.83 4.12 4.81
C VAL A 25 10.98 3.56 5.65
N LYS A 26 11.68 2.53 5.17
CA LYS A 26 12.90 1.95 5.76
C LYS A 26 12.75 1.59 7.26
N VAL A 27 11.63 0.97 7.61
CA VAL A 27 11.31 0.44 8.94
C VAL A 27 11.35 -1.09 8.91
N HIS A 28 12.04 -1.69 9.88
CA HIS A 28 12.04 -3.15 10.03
C HIS A 28 10.71 -3.65 10.57
N VAL A 29 10.08 -4.55 9.81
CA VAL A 29 8.79 -5.17 10.15
C VAL A 29 8.92 -6.68 10.27
N LYS A 30 8.19 -7.26 11.21
CA LYS A 30 7.93 -8.70 11.30
C LYS A 30 6.42 -8.94 11.22
N LEU A 31 5.99 -9.83 10.33
CA LEU A 31 4.61 -10.32 10.30
C LEU A 31 4.46 -11.53 11.24
N THR A 32 3.31 -11.66 11.89
CA THR A 32 2.96 -12.84 12.70
C THR A 32 1.48 -13.19 12.58
N GLU A 33 1.18 -14.48 12.58
CA GLU A 33 -0.18 -15.01 12.75
C GLU A 33 -0.45 -15.41 14.22
N ASN A 34 0.56 -15.33 15.08
CA ASN A 34 0.46 -15.75 16.46
C ASN A 34 -0.11 -14.62 17.34
N LYS A 35 -1.39 -14.73 17.69
CA LYS A 35 -2.07 -13.74 18.54
C LYS A 35 -1.43 -13.62 19.93
N LEU A 36 -0.96 -14.72 20.53
CA LEU A 36 -0.30 -14.69 21.84
C LEU A 36 1.03 -13.95 21.78
N GLU A 37 1.82 -14.14 20.71
CA GLU A 37 3.04 -13.36 20.48
C GLU A 37 2.72 -11.87 20.38
N TYR A 38 1.69 -11.51 19.61
CA TYR A 38 1.26 -10.13 19.45
C TYR A 38 0.81 -9.49 20.77
N GLU A 39 -0.01 -10.17 21.57
CA GLU A 39 -0.49 -9.67 22.86
C GLU A 39 0.68 -9.49 23.85
N ALA A 40 1.62 -10.43 23.91
CA ALA A 40 2.78 -10.37 24.78
C ALA A 40 3.81 -9.32 24.36
N TYR A 41 3.85 -8.91 23.08
CA TYR A 41 4.84 -7.98 22.55
C TYR A 41 4.69 -6.56 23.14
N GLN A 42 5.78 -6.02 23.70
CA GLN A 42 5.81 -4.73 24.42
C GLN A 42 6.42 -3.58 23.61
N SER A 43 7.00 -3.86 22.44
CA SER A 43 7.52 -2.85 21.52
C SER A 43 6.44 -2.45 20.50
N PRO A 44 6.67 -1.45 19.62
CA PRO A 44 5.68 -1.00 18.66
C PRO A 44 5.07 -2.17 17.88
N LYS A 45 3.73 -2.23 17.88
CA LYS A 45 2.96 -3.29 17.23
C LYS A 45 1.69 -2.75 16.60
N MET A 46 1.19 -3.42 15.59
CA MET A 46 -0.13 -3.15 15.04
C MET A 46 -0.83 -4.43 14.62
N ALA A 47 -2.15 -4.41 14.60
CA ALA A 47 -2.97 -5.47 14.03
C ALA A 47 -3.51 -5.04 12.67
N TYR A 48 -3.44 -5.94 11.70
CA TYR A 48 -4.05 -5.82 10.38
C TYR A 48 -5.08 -6.95 10.20
N THR A 49 -6.33 -6.66 10.57
CA THR A 49 -7.40 -7.65 10.69
C THR A 49 -8.76 -7.08 10.25
N PRO A 50 -9.70 -7.91 9.78
CA PRO A 50 -11.05 -7.44 9.42
C PRO A 50 -11.86 -6.95 10.62
N GLN A 51 -11.63 -7.56 11.79
CA GLN A 51 -12.26 -7.20 13.06
C GLN A 51 -11.34 -6.33 13.90
N ILE A 52 -11.92 -5.44 14.71
CA ILE A 52 -11.18 -4.55 15.62
C ILE A 52 -10.32 -5.39 16.57
N GLU A 53 -9.04 -5.03 16.65
CA GLU A 53 -8.13 -5.54 17.68
C GLU A 53 -7.81 -4.41 18.68
N PRO A 54 -8.21 -4.54 19.96
CA PRO A 54 -8.11 -3.45 20.92
C PRO A 54 -6.69 -3.18 21.45
N GLN A 55 -5.75 -4.12 21.25
CA GLN A 55 -4.41 -4.04 21.84
C GLN A 55 -3.39 -3.32 20.95
N GLY A 56 -3.41 -1.98 20.97
CA GLY A 56 -2.45 -1.15 20.26
C GLY A 56 -3.02 -0.58 18.97
N ALA A 57 -2.17 -0.26 18.00
CA ALA A 57 -2.62 0.26 16.71
C ALA A 57 -3.39 -0.81 15.92
N TRP A 58 -4.51 -0.43 15.31
CA TRP A 58 -5.30 -1.34 14.47
C TRP A 58 -5.57 -0.71 13.10
N LEU A 59 -5.30 -1.46 12.05
CA LEU A 59 -5.63 -1.12 10.67
C LEU A 59 -6.65 -2.13 10.14
N TYR A 60 -7.76 -1.62 9.62
CA TYR A 60 -8.77 -2.47 9.00
C TYR A 60 -8.21 -3.21 7.79
N ALA A 61 -8.49 -4.52 7.72
CA ALA A 61 -8.11 -5.39 6.61
C ALA A 61 -9.32 -5.78 5.75
N SER A 62 -9.33 -5.29 4.52
CA SER A 62 -10.22 -5.72 3.45
C SER A 62 -9.82 -7.09 2.90
N LYS A 63 -10.69 -7.68 2.08
CA LYS A 63 -10.49 -9.07 1.59
C LYS A 63 -9.36 -9.21 0.57
N LEU A 64 -9.03 -8.15 -0.18
CA LEU A 64 -8.17 -8.22 -1.39
C LEU A 64 -6.84 -8.94 -1.14
N LEU A 65 -6.20 -8.67 0.00
CA LEU A 65 -4.89 -9.25 0.30
C LEU A 65 -4.97 -10.72 0.66
N PHE A 66 -6.12 -11.25 1.04
CA PHE A 66 -6.29 -12.66 1.43
C PHE A 66 -6.94 -13.51 0.33
N GLU A 67 -7.30 -12.91 -0.80
CA GLU A 67 -7.87 -13.62 -1.96
C GLU A 67 -6.79 -14.36 -2.77
N THR A 68 -7.14 -15.54 -3.27
CA THR A 68 -6.30 -16.37 -4.15
C THR A 68 -6.55 -16.11 -5.63
N HIS A 69 -7.70 -15.54 -6.00
CA HIS A 69 -8.10 -15.26 -7.37
C HIS A 69 -8.12 -13.75 -7.66
N ILE A 70 -8.24 -13.40 -8.93
CA ILE A 70 -8.45 -12.01 -9.34
C ILE A 70 -9.93 -11.71 -9.24
N ASN A 71 -10.30 -10.85 -8.30
CA ASN A 71 -11.64 -10.31 -8.18
C ASN A 71 -11.88 -9.31 -9.33
N GLN A 72 -12.99 -9.48 -10.04
CA GLN A 72 -13.35 -8.65 -11.20
C GLN A 72 -14.02 -7.33 -10.79
N GLU A 73 -14.32 -7.14 -9.51
CA GLU A 73 -14.92 -5.91 -9.00
C GLU A 73 -13.89 -4.78 -8.90
N ILE A 74 -14.20 -3.64 -9.53
CA ILE A 74 -13.43 -2.41 -9.35
C ILE A 74 -13.89 -1.76 -8.05
N PRO A 75 -12.98 -1.48 -7.09
CA PRO A 75 -13.37 -0.93 -5.82
C PRO A 75 -13.91 0.50 -5.98
N ALA A 76 -14.95 0.83 -5.20
CA ALA A 76 -15.59 2.14 -5.25
C ALA A 76 -14.64 3.25 -4.79
N THR A 77 -14.76 4.43 -5.40
CA THR A 77 -14.00 5.62 -4.99
C THR A 77 -14.76 6.37 -3.91
N ASN A 78 -14.06 6.77 -2.86
CA ASN A 78 -14.61 7.52 -1.74
C ASN A 78 -13.68 8.66 -1.34
N GLU A 79 -14.26 9.77 -0.87
CA GLU A 79 -13.52 10.89 -0.29
C GLU A 79 -13.19 10.59 1.18
N THR A 80 -11.96 10.88 1.59
CA THR A 80 -11.50 10.69 2.97
C THR A 80 -10.68 11.88 3.44
N ILE A 81 -10.36 11.93 4.73
CA ILE A 81 -9.42 12.90 5.29
C ILE A 81 -8.00 12.81 4.68
N TRP A 82 -7.67 11.72 3.99
CA TRP A 82 -6.40 11.51 3.29
C TRP A 82 -6.53 11.67 1.77
N GLY A 83 -7.64 12.24 1.31
CA GLY A 83 -8.00 12.38 -0.10
C GLY A 83 -8.83 11.21 -0.62
N LYS A 84 -9.00 11.14 -1.94
CA LYS A 84 -9.72 10.06 -2.60
C LYS A 84 -9.00 8.73 -2.40
N ALA A 85 -9.73 7.72 -1.98
CA ALA A 85 -9.23 6.38 -1.76
C ALA A 85 -10.32 5.34 -2.06
N PHE A 86 -10.00 4.09 -1.80
CA PHE A 86 -10.89 2.94 -1.92
C PHE A 86 -10.53 1.93 -0.81
N PHE A 87 -11.37 0.91 -0.60
CA PHE A 87 -11.31 0.00 0.57
C PHE A 87 -11.52 0.71 1.93
N ILE A 88 -12.57 1.53 2.02
CA ILE A 88 -12.89 2.31 3.23
C ILE A 88 -13.04 1.41 4.46
N SER A 89 -12.46 1.87 5.57
CA SER A 89 -12.64 1.23 6.86
C SER A 89 -14.08 1.45 7.32
N PRO A 90 -14.83 0.39 7.64
CA PRO A 90 -16.18 0.53 8.20
C PRO A 90 -16.18 1.04 9.64
N GLN A 91 -15.01 1.08 10.29
CA GLN A 91 -14.85 1.39 11.71
C GLN A 91 -13.93 2.60 11.92
N PRO A 92 -14.33 3.59 12.74
CA PRO A 92 -13.52 4.79 13.00
C PRO A 92 -12.28 4.55 13.86
N GLN A 93 -12.19 3.41 14.56
CA GLN A 93 -11.03 3.04 15.40
C GLN A 93 -9.80 2.67 14.58
N SER A 94 -9.96 2.42 13.27
CA SER A 94 -8.83 2.15 12.39
C SER A 94 -7.92 3.36 12.33
N ILE A 95 -6.61 3.14 12.46
CA ILE A 95 -5.59 4.21 12.40
C ILE A 95 -5.54 4.92 11.05
N ALA A 96 -6.19 4.36 10.03
CA ALA A 96 -6.36 4.97 8.72
C ALA A 96 -7.84 4.88 8.27
N PRO A 97 -8.33 5.84 7.46
CA PRO A 97 -9.71 5.86 6.99
C PRO A 97 -10.05 4.73 5.98
N PHE A 98 -9.05 4.02 5.49
CA PHE A 98 -9.19 2.90 4.56
C PHE A 98 -8.06 1.89 4.77
N ASP A 99 -8.20 0.74 4.14
CA ASP A 99 -7.16 -0.29 4.10
C ASP A 99 -5.99 0.16 3.21
N VAL A 100 -4.98 0.77 3.84
CA VAL A 100 -3.78 1.29 3.17
C VAL A 100 -3.03 0.19 2.45
N PHE A 101 -2.95 -1.02 3.02
CA PHE A 101 -2.20 -2.11 2.41
C PHE A 101 -2.90 -2.62 1.14
N ALA A 102 -4.22 -2.84 1.18
CA ALA A 102 -4.96 -3.24 -0.01
C ALA A 102 -4.96 -2.15 -1.09
N ALA A 103 -5.13 -0.87 -0.70
CA ALA A 103 -5.14 0.23 -1.66
C ALA A 103 -3.78 0.39 -2.36
N CYS A 104 -2.68 0.34 -1.61
CA CYS A 104 -1.33 0.37 -2.16
C CYS A 104 -1.04 -0.87 -3.03
N PHE A 105 -1.42 -2.08 -2.59
CA PHE A 105 -1.26 -3.29 -3.37
C PHE A 105 -1.98 -3.20 -4.72
N TRP A 106 -3.24 -2.75 -4.71
CA TRP A 106 -4.05 -2.59 -5.93
C TRP A 106 -3.39 -1.63 -6.92
N LEU A 107 -2.82 -0.51 -6.43
CA LEU A 107 -2.10 0.44 -7.26
C LEU A 107 -0.79 -0.14 -7.78
N VAL A 108 0.09 -0.66 -6.92
CA VAL A 108 1.44 -1.12 -7.29
C VAL A 108 1.39 -2.33 -8.20
N SER A 109 0.50 -3.29 -7.93
CA SER A 109 0.32 -4.48 -8.78
C SER A 109 -0.36 -4.20 -10.12
N ARG A 110 -0.82 -2.95 -10.35
CA ARG A 110 -1.64 -2.57 -11.51
C ARG A 110 -2.85 -3.50 -11.66
N TYR A 111 -3.53 -3.78 -10.55
CA TYR A 111 -4.59 -4.78 -10.46
C TYR A 111 -5.71 -4.55 -11.50
N GLU A 112 -6.00 -3.28 -11.80
CA GLU A 112 -6.94 -2.86 -12.84
C GLU A 112 -6.62 -3.37 -14.25
N GLU A 113 -5.36 -3.61 -14.59
CA GLU A 113 -4.96 -4.08 -15.92
C GLU A 113 -5.41 -5.52 -16.21
N TYR A 114 -5.62 -6.31 -15.15
CA TYR A 114 -6.15 -7.67 -15.22
C TYR A 114 -7.67 -7.70 -15.33
N ILE A 115 -8.35 -6.67 -14.81
CA ILE A 115 -9.82 -6.57 -14.84
C ILE A 115 -10.29 -5.90 -16.14
N ILE A 116 -9.66 -4.79 -16.50
CA ILE A 116 -10.07 -3.94 -17.62
C ILE A 116 -9.55 -4.54 -18.93
N GLN A 117 -10.48 -5.10 -19.71
CA GLN A 117 -10.21 -5.76 -20.98
C GLN A 117 -9.92 -4.78 -22.14
N HIS A 118 -10.24 -3.50 -21.99
CA HIS A 118 -10.01 -2.51 -23.05
C HIS A 118 -8.50 -2.25 -23.22
N LYS A 119 -7.95 -2.73 -24.34
CA LYS A 119 -6.55 -2.53 -24.73
C LYS A 119 -6.45 -1.61 -25.94
N ASP A 120 -5.33 -0.91 -26.06
CA ASP A 120 -5.04 -0.09 -27.24
C ASP A 120 -4.66 -0.95 -28.47
N ARG A 121 -4.36 -0.31 -29.61
CA ARG A 121 -3.97 -0.99 -30.85
C ARG A 121 -2.71 -1.87 -30.75
N HIS A 122 -1.94 -1.74 -29.67
CA HIS A 122 -0.74 -2.52 -29.38
C HIS A 122 -0.97 -3.54 -28.25
N ASN A 123 -2.24 -3.81 -27.90
CA ASN A 123 -2.64 -4.69 -26.82
C ASN A 123 -2.15 -4.23 -25.42
N ARG A 124 -1.91 -2.93 -25.24
CA ARG A 124 -1.47 -2.33 -23.97
C ARG A 124 -2.67 -1.80 -23.20
N PHE A 125 -2.56 -1.75 -21.87
CA PHE A 125 -3.56 -1.07 -21.05
C PHE A 125 -3.57 0.44 -21.35
N ASP A 126 -4.75 1.00 -21.59
CA ASP A 126 -4.91 2.43 -21.79
C ASP A 126 -4.95 3.15 -20.43
N TYR A 127 -3.93 3.96 -20.13
CA TYR A 127 -3.81 4.68 -18.86
C TYR A 127 -5.03 5.55 -18.53
N ARG A 128 -5.82 5.97 -19.54
CA ARG A 128 -7.05 6.75 -19.33
C ARG A 128 -8.15 5.94 -18.64
N GLN A 129 -8.03 4.61 -18.70
CA GLN A 129 -8.90 3.71 -17.95
C GLN A 129 -8.51 3.57 -16.48
N SER A 130 -7.30 4.02 -16.11
CA SER A 130 -6.83 3.88 -14.74
C SER A 130 -7.67 4.67 -13.74
N TRP A 131 -7.81 4.15 -12.53
CA TRP A 131 -8.45 4.86 -11.42
C TRP A 131 -7.76 6.19 -11.13
N ALA A 132 -6.43 6.22 -11.20
CA ALA A 132 -5.64 7.42 -10.97
C ALA A 132 -5.90 8.48 -12.05
N PHE A 133 -6.01 8.12 -13.33
CA PHE A 133 -6.36 9.08 -14.39
C PHE A 133 -7.77 9.62 -14.21
N LYS A 134 -8.75 8.73 -14.01
CA LYS A 134 -10.17 9.09 -13.84
C LYS A 134 -10.38 10.05 -12.66
N ASN A 135 -9.53 9.98 -11.65
CA ASN A 135 -9.56 10.86 -10.48
C ASN A 135 -8.58 12.03 -10.51
N GLN A 136 -7.85 12.24 -11.61
CA GLN A 136 -6.85 13.30 -11.79
C GLN A 136 -5.67 13.20 -10.79
N LEU A 137 -5.26 11.99 -10.42
CA LEU A 137 -4.23 11.71 -9.42
C LEU A 137 -2.93 11.12 -10.00
N LEU A 138 -2.79 11.01 -11.33
CA LEU A 138 -1.58 10.42 -11.94
C LEU A 138 -0.27 11.09 -11.53
N HIS A 139 -0.31 12.40 -11.26
CA HIS A 139 0.85 13.19 -10.87
C HIS A 139 1.14 13.15 -9.37
N ILE A 140 0.30 12.43 -8.60
CA ILE A 140 0.39 12.34 -7.14
C ILE A 140 1.00 10.99 -6.77
N PRO A 141 2.09 10.94 -5.97
CA PRO A 141 2.69 9.70 -5.51
C PRO A 141 1.89 9.10 -4.35
N LEU A 142 0.67 8.63 -4.65
CA LEU A 142 -0.32 8.20 -3.65
C LEU A 142 0.22 7.15 -2.68
N VAL A 143 0.92 6.14 -3.20
CA VAL A 143 1.51 5.06 -2.39
C VAL A 143 2.47 5.62 -1.35
N ASN A 144 3.37 6.53 -1.75
CA ASN A 144 4.30 7.18 -0.84
C ASN A 144 3.57 8.04 0.20
N LEU A 145 2.58 8.83 -0.24
CA LEU A 145 1.83 9.72 0.64
C LEU A 145 1.02 8.94 1.69
N TRP A 146 0.31 7.89 1.27
CA TRP A 146 -0.47 7.06 2.20
C TRP A 146 0.42 6.28 3.17
N THR A 147 1.57 5.80 2.69
CA THR A 147 2.54 5.11 3.56
C THR A 147 3.14 6.06 4.60
N GLN A 148 3.50 7.28 4.19
CA GLN A 148 3.98 8.30 5.12
C GLN A 148 2.90 8.67 6.15
N LYS A 149 1.66 8.86 5.71
CA LYS A 149 0.55 9.15 6.64
C LYS A 149 0.30 8.01 7.62
N LEU A 150 0.33 6.76 7.18
CA LEU A 150 0.23 5.59 8.06
C LEU A 150 1.36 5.57 9.09
N LEU A 151 2.58 5.85 8.65
CA LEU A 151 3.74 5.93 9.52
C LEU A 151 3.64 7.06 10.54
N ASP A 152 3.11 8.22 10.16
CA ASP A 152 2.87 9.34 11.07
C ASP A 152 1.85 8.96 12.15
N GLN A 153 0.79 8.22 11.78
CA GLN A 153 -0.16 7.68 12.77
C GLN A 153 0.50 6.69 13.72
N LEU A 154 1.32 5.77 13.19
CA LEU A 154 2.07 4.83 14.02
C LEU A 154 3.03 5.55 14.98
N LYS A 155 3.70 6.62 14.54
CA LYS A 155 4.57 7.44 15.40
C LYS A 155 3.83 8.22 16.47
N ASN A 156 2.61 8.67 16.19
CA ASN A 156 1.78 9.33 17.19
C ASN A 156 1.40 8.35 18.32
N ILE A 157 1.21 7.07 17.99
CA ILE A 157 0.91 6.00 18.95
C ILE A 157 2.18 5.49 19.64
N TYR A 158 3.27 5.37 18.88
CA TYR A 158 4.58 4.85 19.30
C TYR A 158 5.71 5.85 18.99
N PRO A 159 5.91 6.88 19.83
CA PRO A 159 6.96 7.88 19.61
C PRO A 159 8.37 7.31 19.53
N GLU A 160 8.60 6.14 20.13
CA GLU A 160 9.86 5.38 20.13
C GLU A 160 10.11 4.60 18.82
N LEU A 161 9.17 4.58 17.88
CA LEU A 161 9.36 3.92 16.60
C LEU A 161 10.46 4.62 15.78
N GLU A 162 11.62 3.98 15.74
CA GLU A 162 12.76 4.44 14.96
C GLU A 162 12.48 4.39 13.46
N ILE A 163 12.86 5.47 12.76
CA ILE A 163 12.71 5.59 11.31
C ILE A 163 14.05 5.97 10.73
N ALA A 164 14.57 5.14 9.84
CA ALA A 164 15.74 5.49 9.07
C ALA A 164 15.38 6.63 8.11
N LYS A 165 16.05 7.78 8.27
CA LYS A 165 15.92 8.87 7.30
C LYS A 165 16.58 8.43 6.00
N SER A 166 15.80 8.27 4.94
CA SER A 166 16.35 8.10 3.59
C SER A 166 17.00 9.41 3.13
N LYS A 167 18.23 9.34 2.61
CA LYS A 167 18.83 10.47 1.90
C LYS A 167 18.32 10.44 0.46
N TYR A 168 17.74 11.55 0.02
CA TYR A 168 17.34 11.71 -1.38
C TYR A 168 18.55 11.48 -2.28
N THR A 169 18.38 10.61 -3.28
CA THR A 169 19.35 10.37 -4.34
C THR A 169 18.60 10.37 -5.68
N SER A 170 19.21 10.96 -6.70
CA SER A 170 18.70 10.93 -8.07
C SER A 170 19.75 10.32 -8.98
N ILE A 171 19.34 9.31 -9.74
CA ILE A 171 20.14 8.74 -10.81
C ILE A 171 19.47 9.17 -12.12
N LEU A 172 20.10 10.09 -12.84
CA LEU A 172 19.64 10.49 -14.16
C LEU A 172 19.98 9.36 -15.13
N THR A 173 18.95 8.79 -15.75
CA THR A 173 19.10 7.81 -16.83
C THR A 173 18.63 8.45 -18.13
N PHE A 174 19.29 8.10 -19.23
CA PHE A 174 18.94 8.56 -20.57
C PHE A 174 18.57 7.34 -21.40
N ASP A 175 17.39 7.36 -22.01
CA ASP A 175 16.98 6.36 -22.99
C ASP A 175 17.35 6.86 -24.39
N ILE A 176 18.20 6.13 -25.10
CA ILE A 176 18.71 6.53 -26.42
C ILE A 176 18.30 5.48 -27.46
N ASP A 177 17.16 5.71 -28.10
CA ASP A 177 16.58 4.78 -29.10
C ASP A 177 17.43 4.64 -30.38
N ASN A 178 18.16 5.70 -30.75
CA ASN A 178 19.00 5.71 -31.95
C ASN A 178 20.30 6.47 -31.70
N LEU A 179 21.29 5.75 -31.17
CA LEU A 179 22.64 6.26 -30.88
C LEU A 179 23.34 6.89 -32.11
N PHE A 180 22.89 6.57 -33.33
CA PHE A 180 23.53 6.95 -34.59
C PHE A 180 22.61 7.64 -35.61
N ALA A 181 21.42 8.11 -35.24
CA ALA A 181 20.49 8.75 -36.18
C ALA A 181 21.07 9.95 -36.95
N PHE A 182 22.18 10.54 -36.46
CA PHE A 182 22.83 11.70 -37.07
C PHE A 182 24.32 11.48 -37.38
N LYS A 183 24.80 10.23 -37.47
CA LYS A 183 26.10 9.97 -38.11
C LYS A 183 25.88 9.96 -39.63
N GLY A 184 26.36 11.03 -40.28
CA GLY A 184 26.31 11.21 -41.74
C GLY A 184 27.07 10.14 -42.52
#